data_AF-A0A067FQD4-F1
#
_entry.id   AF-A0A067FQD4-F1
#
_cell.length_a   1.000
_cell.length_b   1.000
_cell.length_c   1.000
_cell.angle_alpha   90.00
_cell.angle_beta   90.00
_cell.angle_gamma   90.00
#
_symmetry.space_group_name_H-M   'P 1'
#
loop_
_entity.id
_entity.type
_entity.pdbx_description
1 polymer ?
#
loop_
_entity_poly.entity_id
_entity_poly.type
_entity_poly.pdbx_seq_one_letter_code
_entity_poly.pdbx_strand_id
1 'polypeptide(L)'
;LSKLTSDSRSTIRKSSLEVLFNILKDHGHLFPRQFWMGVYSHVIFPIFNGVCDKKDMPDKDEPDSPTSHSPLSEGSTWDSETAAIGAECLVDIFICFFDVVRSQLPGVVSILTGFIRSPIQGPASTGVAALLHLAGELGSRLSQDEWREILLALKETTASTLPSFVKVLRTMNDIEIPNTSQSYADMEMDSDHGSINDNIDEDNLQTAAYVVSRMKSHITLQLLSVQVAANLYKLHLRLLSTTNVKILLDIFSSIASHAHELNSELVLQKKLQRVCLVLELSDPPMVHFENESYQTYLNFLRDSLTGNPSASEELNIESHLVEACEMILQMYLNCTGQQKVKAVKQQRVVRWILPLGSARKEELAARTSLVVSALRVLSGLERETFKKYLSNIFPLLIDLVRSEHSSREVQLVLGTMFQSCIGPILLQ
;
A
#
# COMPACT_ATOMS: atom_id res chain seq x y z
N LEU A 1 35.03 9.69 -11.74
CA LEU A 1 34.14 8.59 -11.34
C LEU A 1 32.71 9.07 -11.09
N SER A 2 32.44 9.93 -10.10
CA SER A 2 31.06 10.45 -9.86
C SER A 2 30.36 11.00 -11.13
N LYS A 3 31.01 11.83 -11.95
CA LYS A 3 30.40 12.28 -13.22
C LYS A 3 30.05 11.16 -14.21
N LEU A 4 30.74 10.03 -14.15
CA LEU A 4 30.52 8.88 -15.05
C LEU A 4 29.35 8.00 -14.60
N THR A 5 28.80 8.21 -13.40
CA THR A 5 27.59 7.50 -12.94
C THR A 5 26.33 7.94 -13.69
N SER A 6 26.42 9.02 -14.47
CA SER A 6 25.37 9.51 -15.37
C SER A 6 25.71 9.30 -16.86
N ASP A 7 26.72 8.48 -17.19
CA ASP A 7 27.05 8.13 -18.58
C ASP A 7 25.86 7.41 -19.25
N SER A 8 25.66 7.60 -20.56
CA SER A 8 24.57 6.96 -21.29
C SER A 8 24.71 5.42 -21.33
N ARG A 9 25.94 4.90 -21.22
CA ARG A 9 26.24 3.47 -21.27
C ARG A 9 26.12 2.84 -19.88
N SER A 10 25.21 1.86 -19.75
CA SER A 10 24.94 1.16 -18.48
C SER A 10 26.20 0.53 -17.86
N THR A 11 27.06 -0.10 -18.65
CA THR A 11 28.30 -0.71 -18.17
C THR A 11 29.26 0.28 -17.51
N ILE A 12 29.36 1.50 -18.06
CA ILE A 12 30.22 2.55 -17.52
C ILE A 12 29.61 3.15 -16.26
N ARG A 13 28.29 3.35 -16.23
CA ARG A 13 27.60 3.81 -15.00
C ARG A 13 27.86 2.86 -13.84
N LYS A 14 27.58 1.56 -14.05
CA LYS A 14 27.74 0.51 -13.03
C LYS A 14 29.19 0.40 -12.55
N SER A 15 30.13 0.24 -13.47
CA SER A 15 31.55 0.16 -13.13
C SER A 15 32.05 1.42 -12.41
N SER A 16 31.58 2.60 -12.82
CA SER A 16 31.96 3.85 -12.15
C SER A 16 31.38 3.99 -10.74
N LEU A 17 30.16 3.50 -10.50
CA LEU A 17 29.56 3.41 -9.17
C LEU A 17 30.39 2.48 -8.28
N GLU A 18 30.57 1.22 -8.69
CA GLU A 18 31.29 0.22 -7.91
C GLU A 18 32.73 0.67 -7.59
N VAL A 19 33.47 1.13 -8.59
CA VAL A 19 34.85 1.60 -8.40
C VAL A 19 34.90 2.81 -7.46
N LEU A 20 33.97 3.76 -7.57
CA LEU A 20 33.92 4.91 -6.67
C LEU A 20 33.68 4.48 -5.22
N PHE A 21 32.66 3.67 -4.97
CA PHE A 21 32.31 3.24 -3.62
C PHE A 21 33.34 2.28 -3.03
N ASN A 22 33.97 1.41 -3.83
CA ASN A 22 35.07 0.57 -3.37
C ASN A 22 36.29 1.41 -2.95
N ILE A 23 36.68 2.43 -3.72
CA ILE A 23 37.76 3.35 -3.32
C ILE A 23 37.44 4.05 -2.00
N LEU A 24 36.19 4.50 -1.82
CA LEU A 24 35.75 5.12 -0.58
C LEU A 24 35.75 4.12 0.59
N LYS A 25 35.39 2.85 0.36
CA LYS A 25 35.40 1.79 1.37
C LYS A 25 36.82 1.43 1.79
N ASP A 26 37.73 1.26 0.83
CA ASP A 26 39.12 0.86 1.07
C ASP A 26 39.93 1.93 1.80
N HIS A 27 39.78 3.20 1.41
CA HIS A 27 40.57 4.31 1.94
C HIS A 27 39.84 5.17 2.98
N GLY A 28 38.55 4.92 3.20
CA GLY A 28 37.67 5.74 4.02
C GLY A 28 38.05 5.86 5.48
N HIS A 29 38.78 4.87 6.01
CA HIS A 29 39.31 4.87 7.38
C HIS A 29 40.36 5.97 7.62
N LEU A 30 40.96 6.51 6.55
CA LEU A 30 41.92 7.62 6.62
C LEU A 30 41.24 9.00 6.63
N PHE A 31 39.93 9.06 6.34
CA PHE A 31 39.24 10.32 6.14
C PHE A 31 38.66 10.86 7.46
N PRO A 32 38.97 12.12 7.84
CA PRO A 32 38.36 12.73 9.01
C PRO A 32 36.87 13.00 8.76
N ARG A 33 36.09 13.12 9.85
CA ARG A 33 34.64 13.35 9.80
C ARG A 33 34.24 14.48 8.85
N GLN A 34 34.92 15.64 8.89
CA GLN A 34 34.59 16.78 8.03
C GLN A 34 34.75 16.46 6.54
N PHE A 35 35.76 15.65 6.19
CA PHE A 35 35.95 15.21 4.80
C PHE A 35 34.80 14.31 4.36
N TRP A 36 34.39 13.36 5.21
CA TRP A 36 33.22 12.51 4.95
C TRP A 36 31.94 13.31 4.72
N MET A 37 31.68 14.35 5.51
CA MET A 37 30.53 15.24 5.30
C MET A 37 30.60 15.92 3.92
N GLY A 38 31.79 16.35 3.50
CA GLY A 38 32.04 16.89 2.16
C GLY A 38 31.79 15.85 1.05
N VAL A 39 32.26 14.61 1.24
CA VAL A 39 32.05 13.50 0.30
C VAL A 39 30.56 13.19 0.15
N TYR A 40 29.80 13.10 1.25
CA TYR A 40 28.36 12.84 1.17
C TYR A 40 27.62 13.97 0.45
N SER A 41 27.83 15.21 0.87
CA SER A 41 27.11 16.38 0.34
C SER A 41 27.44 16.70 -1.13
N HIS A 42 28.70 16.58 -1.55
CA HIS A 42 29.14 17.02 -2.87
C HIS A 42 29.38 15.88 -3.88
N VAL A 43 29.48 14.62 -3.42
CA VAL A 43 29.79 13.49 -4.28
C VAL A 43 28.71 12.42 -4.22
N ILE A 44 28.40 11.89 -3.03
CA ILE A 44 27.47 10.73 -2.91
C ILE A 44 26.03 11.15 -3.19
N PHE A 45 25.46 12.10 -2.44
CA PHE A 45 24.05 12.48 -2.61
C PHE A 45 23.73 13.00 -4.02
N PRO A 46 24.56 13.86 -4.65
CA PRO A 46 24.28 14.34 -6.01
C PRO A 46 24.18 13.24 -7.08
N ILE A 47 24.77 12.05 -6.86
CA ILE A 47 24.64 10.90 -7.77
C ILE A 47 23.17 10.44 -7.86
N PHE A 48 22.39 10.58 -6.78
CA PHE A 48 21.03 10.06 -6.66
C PHE A 48 19.92 11.08 -6.98
N ASN A 49 20.23 12.38 -7.04
CA ASN A 49 19.24 13.43 -7.29
C ASN A 49 18.43 13.19 -8.57
N GLY A 50 19.09 12.80 -9.68
CA GLY A 50 18.40 12.54 -10.96
C GLY A 50 17.50 11.30 -10.98
N VAL A 51 17.61 10.43 -9.97
CA VAL A 51 16.83 9.19 -9.84
C VAL A 51 15.58 9.40 -8.99
N CYS A 52 15.64 10.28 -7.99
CA CYS A 52 14.56 10.50 -7.02
C CYS A 52 13.67 11.70 -7.34
N ASP A 53 14.18 12.74 -8.03
CA ASP A 53 13.49 14.03 -8.22
C ASP A 53 12.65 14.16 -9.50
N LYS A 54 12.17 13.06 -10.08
CA LYS A 54 11.11 13.17 -11.10
C LYS A 54 9.78 13.43 -10.40
N LYS A 55 9.61 14.65 -9.89
CA LYS A 55 8.32 15.23 -9.54
C LYS A 55 7.44 15.08 -10.78
N ASP A 56 6.36 14.33 -10.68
CA ASP A 56 5.31 14.26 -11.70
C ASP A 56 4.84 15.70 -12.01
N MET A 57 5.35 16.27 -13.10
CA MET A 57 4.81 17.48 -13.71
C MET A 57 4.41 17.10 -15.14
N PRO A 58 3.18 17.45 -15.51
CA PRO A 58 3.03 18.41 -16.58
C PRO A 58 2.22 19.59 -16.04
N ASP A 59 2.90 20.56 -15.44
CA ASP A 59 2.37 21.92 -15.31
C ASP A 59 3.30 22.80 -16.15
N LYS A 60 2.85 23.10 -17.36
CA LYS A 60 3.25 24.29 -18.12
C LYS A 60 1.99 24.94 -18.65
N ASP A 61 1.23 25.52 -17.74
CA ASP A 61 0.35 26.65 -18.04
C ASP A 61 1.10 27.94 -17.66
N GLU A 62 1.99 28.41 -18.54
CA GLU A 62 2.33 29.84 -18.60
C GLU A 62 2.60 30.22 -20.07
N PRO A 63 2.07 31.37 -20.54
CA PRO A 63 2.06 31.73 -21.95
C PRO A 63 3.38 32.39 -22.39
N ASP A 64 3.82 32.00 -23.58
CA ASP A 64 4.67 32.72 -24.53
C ASP A 64 5.93 33.45 -24.01
N SER A 65 7.09 32.82 -24.24
CA SER A 65 8.37 33.51 -24.45
C SER A 65 9.27 32.65 -25.37
N PRO A 66 9.61 33.11 -26.59
CA PRO A 66 10.35 32.29 -27.55
C PRO A 66 11.85 32.60 -27.50
N THR A 67 12.61 32.05 -26.56
CA THR A 67 14.07 31.89 -26.74
C THR A 67 14.66 30.85 -25.80
N SER A 68 15.65 30.12 -26.30
CA SER A 68 16.42 29.03 -25.68
C SER A 68 15.71 27.67 -25.62
N HIS A 69 15.71 26.98 -26.76
CA HIS A 69 15.72 25.52 -26.78
C HIS A 69 16.97 25.03 -26.02
N SER A 70 16.83 24.70 -24.74
CA SER A 70 17.77 23.74 -24.14
C SER A 70 17.44 22.39 -24.77
N PRO A 71 18.43 21.61 -25.26
CA PRO A 71 18.14 20.27 -25.72
C PRO A 71 17.48 19.51 -24.57
N LEU A 72 16.35 18.89 -24.90
CA LEU A 72 15.59 18.01 -24.03
C LEU A 72 16.54 17.23 -23.13
N SER A 73 16.33 17.35 -21.81
CA SER A 73 16.90 16.38 -20.88
C SER A 73 16.15 15.06 -21.10
N GLU A 74 16.52 14.34 -22.16
CA GLU A 74 16.48 12.89 -22.22
C GLU A 74 17.51 12.37 -21.20
N GLY A 75 17.28 12.70 -19.93
CA GLY A 75 18.16 12.41 -18.83
C GLY A 75 18.04 10.94 -18.46
N SER A 76 18.93 10.12 -19.03
CA SER A 76 19.44 8.83 -18.51
C SER A 76 18.77 8.38 -17.20
N THR A 77 17.58 7.79 -17.31
CA THR A 77 16.95 7.12 -16.16
C THR A 77 17.78 5.88 -15.88
N TRP A 78 18.25 5.70 -14.65
CA TRP A 78 18.93 4.46 -14.27
C TRP A 78 18.00 3.27 -14.55
N ASP A 79 18.57 2.22 -15.15
CA ASP A 79 17.89 0.93 -15.22
C ASP A 79 17.78 0.33 -13.81
N SER A 80 16.86 -0.62 -13.62
CA SER A 80 16.60 -1.24 -12.30
C SER A 80 17.85 -1.86 -11.67
N GLU A 81 18.78 -2.36 -12.49
CA GLU A 81 20.02 -2.98 -12.04
C GLU A 81 21.04 -1.94 -11.55
N THR A 82 21.19 -0.83 -12.27
CA THR A 82 22.03 0.30 -11.84
C THR A 82 21.47 0.91 -10.55
N ALA A 83 20.14 1.02 -10.44
CA ALA A 83 19.48 1.44 -9.20
C ALA A 83 19.78 0.50 -8.03
N ALA A 84 19.74 -0.82 -8.26
CA ALA A 84 20.10 -1.83 -7.26
C ALA A 84 21.53 -1.66 -6.76
N ILE A 85 22.51 -1.62 -7.68
CA ILE A 85 23.93 -1.44 -7.35
C ILE A 85 24.15 -0.12 -6.60
N GLY A 86 23.53 0.97 -7.06
CA GLY A 86 23.67 2.27 -6.42
C GLY A 86 23.13 2.30 -4.99
N ALA A 87 21.94 1.72 -4.75
CA ALA A 87 21.34 1.66 -3.42
C ALA A 87 22.15 0.77 -2.46
N GLU A 88 22.65 -0.38 -2.94
CA GLU A 88 23.52 -1.28 -2.17
C GLU A 88 24.82 -0.57 -1.79
N CYS A 89 25.51 0.05 -2.75
CA CYS A 89 26.72 0.83 -2.51
C CYS A 89 26.52 1.95 -1.46
N LEU A 90 25.38 2.65 -1.52
CA LEU A 90 25.04 3.71 -0.56
C LEU A 90 24.86 3.17 0.87
N VAL A 91 24.13 2.07 1.01
CA VAL A 91 23.89 1.45 2.31
C VAL A 91 25.17 0.87 2.88
N ASP A 92 25.94 0.15 2.07
CA ASP A 92 27.22 -0.46 2.46
C ASP A 92 28.21 0.57 3.00
N ILE A 93 28.43 1.68 2.29
CA ILE A 93 29.39 2.69 2.72
C ILE A 93 28.93 3.37 4.01
N PHE A 94 27.61 3.57 4.16
CA PHE A 94 27.04 4.16 5.36
C PHE A 94 27.18 3.23 6.57
N ILE A 95 26.93 1.93 6.40
CA ILE A 95 27.13 0.91 7.44
C ILE A 95 28.61 0.86 7.85
N CYS A 96 29.53 0.82 6.87
CA CYS A 96 30.97 0.70 7.13
C CYS A 96 31.51 1.85 8.00
N PHE A 97 31.01 3.07 7.81
CA PHE A 97 31.49 4.25 8.52
C PHE A 97 30.46 4.89 9.45
N PHE A 98 29.44 4.11 9.87
CA PHE A 98 28.26 4.62 10.58
C PHE A 98 28.60 5.58 11.73
N ASP A 99 29.57 5.24 12.59
CA ASP A 99 29.91 6.09 13.74
C ASP A 99 30.47 7.46 13.34
N VAL A 100 31.13 7.56 12.19
CA VAL A 100 31.71 8.80 11.66
C VAL A 100 30.65 9.61 10.92
N VAL A 101 29.80 8.94 10.14
CA VAL A 101 28.84 9.57 9.21
C VAL A 101 27.40 9.53 9.68
N ARG A 102 27.14 9.18 10.94
CA ARG A 102 25.81 9.06 11.57
C ARG A 102 24.86 10.21 11.24
N SER A 103 25.37 11.45 11.25
CA SER A 103 24.61 12.66 10.90
C SER A 103 24.16 12.74 9.42
N GLN A 104 24.49 11.77 8.59
CA GLN A 104 24.06 11.66 7.19
C GLN A 104 22.88 10.70 7.01
N LEU A 105 22.40 10.07 8.08
CA LEU A 105 21.21 9.22 8.07
C LEU A 105 20.01 9.88 7.34
N PRO A 106 19.69 11.18 7.55
CA PRO A 106 18.52 11.78 6.89
C PRO A 106 18.62 11.75 5.36
N GLY A 107 19.82 12.03 4.83
CA GLY A 107 20.05 12.01 3.39
C GLY A 107 20.02 10.60 2.80
N VAL A 108 20.57 9.62 3.53
CA VAL A 108 20.51 8.20 3.11
C VAL A 108 19.05 7.74 3.09
N VAL A 109 18.29 7.97 4.17
CA VAL A 109 16.88 7.60 4.27
C VAL A 109 16.04 8.31 3.21
N SER A 110 16.30 9.59 2.93
CA SER A 110 15.63 10.33 1.86
C SER A 110 15.84 9.71 0.48
N ILE A 111 17.04 9.20 0.20
CA ILE A 111 17.33 8.52 -1.08
C ILE A 111 16.60 7.17 -1.14
N LEU A 112 16.68 6.37 -0.08
CA LEU A 112 16.01 5.05 -0.03
C LEU A 112 14.49 5.17 -0.15
N THR A 113 13.90 6.15 0.52
CA THR A 113 12.46 6.46 0.39
C THR A 113 12.11 7.04 -0.99
N GLY A 114 13.03 7.79 -1.61
CA GLY A 114 12.94 8.19 -3.01
C GLY A 114 12.84 7.01 -3.97
N PHE A 115 13.66 5.97 -3.77
CA PHE A 115 13.57 4.72 -4.50
C PHE A 115 12.21 4.04 -4.31
N ILE A 116 11.74 3.93 -3.06
CA ILE A 116 10.43 3.33 -2.74
C ILE A 116 9.30 4.05 -3.48
N ARG A 117 9.34 5.38 -3.58
CA ARG A 117 8.32 6.20 -4.28
C ARG A 117 8.29 6.00 -5.81
N SER A 118 9.31 5.37 -6.40
CA SER A 118 9.38 5.16 -7.84
C SER A 118 8.12 4.45 -8.37
N PRO A 119 7.49 4.94 -9.45
CA PRO A 119 6.35 4.28 -10.06
C PRO A 119 6.73 2.94 -10.72
N ILE A 120 8.03 2.73 -10.98
CA ILE A 120 8.61 1.51 -11.54
C ILE A 120 8.92 0.55 -10.40
N GLN A 121 8.41 -0.68 -10.50
CA GLN A 121 8.53 -1.72 -9.47
C GLN A 121 9.98 -2.06 -9.10
N GLY A 122 10.91 -2.08 -10.05
CA GLY A 122 12.31 -2.45 -9.82
C GLY A 122 13.03 -1.52 -8.81
N PRO A 123 13.14 -0.21 -9.09
CA PRO A 123 13.69 0.75 -8.13
C PRO A 123 12.95 0.76 -6.78
N ALA A 124 11.63 0.57 -6.78
CA ALA A 124 10.85 0.51 -5.55
C ALA A 124 11.24 -0.70 -4.68
N SER A 125 11.34 -1.91 -5.25
CA SER A 125 11.76 -3.10 -4.51
C SER A 125 13.22 -3.00 -4.04
N THR A 126 14.09 -2.37 -4.82
CA THR A 126 15.46 -2.03 -4.41
C THR A 126 15.46 -1.14 -3.17
N GLY A 127 14.67 -0.06 -3.15
CA GLY A 127 14.57 0.84 -2.00
C GLY A 127 14.12 0.13 -0.73
N VAL A 128 13.13 -0.77 -0.86
CA VAL A 128 12.67 -1.65 0.22
C VAL A 128 13.80 -2.53 0.75
N ALA A 129 14.49 -3.26 -0.13
CA ALA A 129 15.57 -4.16 0.26
C ALA A 129 16.72 -3.42 0.95
N ALA A 130 17.12 -2.27 0.40
CA ALA A 130 18.18 -1.43 0.94
C ALA A 130 17.82 -0.87 2.33
N LEU A 131 16.58 -0.42 2.54
CA LEU A 131 16.15 0.08 3.84
C LEU A 131 16.08 -1.04 4.90
N LEU A 132 15.64 -2.23 4.52
CA LEU A 132 15.65 -3.40 5.41
C LEU A 132 17.06 -3.89 5.72
N HIS A 133 17.99 -3.81 4.76
CA HIS A 133 19.40 -4.11 4.99
C HIS A 133 20.01 -3.13 5.99
N LEU A 134 19.80 -1.83 5.80
CA LEU A 134 20.23 -0.77 6.73
C LEU A 134 19.70 -1.02 8.14
N ALA A 135 18.39 -1.28 8.26
CA ALA A 135 17.73 -1.55 9.53
C ALA A 135 18.21 -2.86 10.17
N GLY A 136 18.48 -3.90 9.37
CA GLY A 136 19.00 -5.18 9.85
C GLY A 136 20.38 -5.04 10.49
N GLU A 137 21.30 -4.35 9.80
CA GLU A 137 22.69 -4.20 10.24
C GLU A 137 22.88 -3.17 11.36
N LEU A 138 22.14 -2.06 11.32
CA LEU A 138 22.33 -0.95 12.27
C LEU A 138 21.27 -0.87 13.36
N GLY A 139 20.21 -1.67 13.31
CA GLY A 139 19.02 -1.43 14.13
C GLY A 139 19.23 -1.39 15.64
N SER A 140 20.17 -2.19 16.17
CA SER A 140 20.55 -2.17 17.59
C SER A 140 21.43 -0.98 17.99
N ARG A 141 22.04 -0.31 17.00
CA ARG A 141 22.94 0.85 17.17
C ARG A 141 22.22 2.18 16.93
N LEU A 142 21.06 2.15 16.27
CA LEU A 142 20.20 3.30 16.07
C LEU A 142 19.56 3.74 17.39
N SER A 143 19.56 5.05 17.62
CA SER A 143 18.84 5.70 18.71
C SER A 143 17.34 5.77 18.40
N GLN A 144 16.53 6.11 19.42
CA GLN A 144 15.08 6.26 19.22
C GLN A 144 14.72 7.38 18.24
N ASP A 145 15.50 8.47 18.22
CA ASP A 145 15.26 9.59 17.31
C ASP A 145 15.63 9.24 15.86
N GLU A 146 16.67 8.44 15.66
CA GLU A 146 17.02 7.94 14.32
C GLU A 146 16.02 6.91 13.80
N TRP A 147 15.53 6.04 14.68
CA TRP A 147 14.40 5.17 14.34
C TRP A 147 13.15 5.98 13.97
N ARG A 148 12.89 7.05 14.72
CA ARG A 148 11.79 7.97 14.44
C ARG A 148 11.94 8.61 13.07
N GLU A 149 13.13 9.06 12.73
CA GLU A 149 13.45 9.66 11.43
C GLU A 149 13.17 8.70 10.27
N ILE A 150 13.63 7.45 10.37
CA ILE A 150 13.36 6.41 9.37
C ILE A 150 11.85 6.18 9.19
N LEU A 151 11.13 6.03 10.30
CA LEU A 151 9.69 5.74 10.28
C LEU A 151 8.87 6.94 9.78
N LEU A 152 9.25 8.17 10.13
CA LEU A 152 8.61 9.38 9.63
C LEU A 152 8.83 9.54 8.12
N ALA A 153 10.04 9.28 7.61
CA ALA A 153 10.31 9.32 6.18
C ALA A 153 9.48 8.28 5.41
N LEU A 154 9.30 7.07 5.97
CA LEU A 154 8.40 6.06 5.39
C LEU A 154 6.94 6.55 5.40
N LYS A 155 6.47 7.12 6.51
CA LYS A 155 5.11 7.70 6.61
C LYS A 155 4.88 8.84 5.62
N GLU A 156 5.87 9.70 5.44
CA GLU A 156 5.81 10.79 4.46
C GLU A 156 5.79 10.27 3.02
N THR A 157 6.49 9.17 2.75
CA THR A 157 6.47 8.51 1.44
C THR A 157 5.07 8.08 1.03
N THR A 158 4.29 7.50 1.95
CA THR A 158 2.91 7.08 1.64
C THR A 158 1.93 8.25 1.61
N ALA A 159 2.13 9.26 2.46
CA ALA A 159 1.27 10.45 2.50
C ALA A 159 1.47 11.38 1.29
N SER A 160 2.71 11.56 0.82
CA SER A 160 3.05 12.47 -0.27
C SER A 160 2.48 12.05 -1.63
N THR A 161 2.20 10.76 -1.84
CA THR A 161 1.63 10.24 -3.09
C THR A 161 0.11 10.30 -3.13
N LEU A 162 -0.55 10.52 -1.99
CA LEU A 162 -2.01 10.54 -1.92
C LEU A 162 -2.64 11.74 -2.67
N PRO A 163 -2.15 13.00 -2.54
CA PRO A 163 -2.76 14.12 -3.25
C PRO A 163 -2.67 14.02 -4.78
N SER A 164 -1.53 13.55 -5.31
CA SER A 164 -1.38 13.35 -6.76
C SER A 164 -2.28 12.22 -7.25
N PHE A 165 -2.39 11.13 -6.49
CA PHE A 165 -3.29 10.04 -6.80
C PHE A 165 -4.76 10.47 -6.81
N VAL A 166 -5.22 11.23 -5.81
CA VAL A 166 -6.59 11.75 -5.77
C VAL A 166 -6.89 12.66 -6.98
N LYS A 167 -5.92 13.48 -7.43
CA LYS A 167 -6.08 14.26 -8.67
C LYS A 167 -6.30 13.36 -9.89
N VAL A 168 -5.52 12.28 -10.02
CA VAL A 168 -5.68 11.29 -11.10
C VAL A 168 -7.04 10.57 -11.00
N LEU A 169 -7.55 10.29 -9.80
CA LEU A 169 -8.88 9.70 -9.66
C LEU A 169 -10.00 10.64 -10.12
N ARG A 170 -9.85 11.95 -9.91
CA ARG A 170 -10.85 12.93 -10.36
C ARG A 170 -10.98 12.95 -11.88
N THR A 171 -9.90 12.77 -12.64
CA THR A 171 -9.99 12.72 -14.11
C THR A 171 -10.86 11.56 -14.58
N MET A 172 -10.94 10.45 -13.82
CA MET A 172 -11.85 9.34 -14.10
C MET A 172 -13.33 9.71 -13.92
N ASN A 173 -13.64 10.67 -13.04
CA ASN A 173 -15.02 11.11 -12.81
C ASN A 173 -15.56 11.87 -14.02
N ASP A 174 -14.71 12.63 -14.70
CA ASP A 174 -15.06 13.46 -15.85
C ASP A 174 -15.22 12.64 -17.15
N ILE A 175 -14.74 11.39 -17.17
CA ILE A 175 -14.89 10.49 -18.33
C ILE A 175 -16.31 9.89 -18.35
N GLU A 176 -17.04 10.18 -19.41
CA GLU A 176 -18.29 9.50 -19.76
C GLU A 176 -17.98 8.18 -20.48
N ILE A 177 -18.37 7.05 -19.89
CA ILE A 177 -18.21 5.74 -20.53
C ILE A 177 -19.57 5.35 -21.14
N PRO A 178 -19.71 5.27 -22.47
CA PRO A 178 -21.02 5.11 -23.12
C PRO A 178 -21.68 3.80 -22.70
N ASN A 179 -22.92 3.83 -22.20
CA ASN A 179 -23.69 2.65 -21.73
C ASN A 179 -24.13 1.73 -22.87
N THR A 180 -23.52 0.56 -23.00
CA THR A 180 -23.99 -0.52 -23.86
C THR A 180 -24.87 -1.42 -23.02
N SER A 181 -26.00 -0.91 -22.56
CA SER A 181 -27.08 -1.75 -22.04
C SER A 181 -27.98 -2.14 -23.20
N GLN A 182 -27.53 -3.07 -24.03
CA GLN A 182 -28.43 -3.88 -24.86
C GLN A 182 -28.34 -5.31 -24.37
N SER A 183 -29.25 -5.60 -23.45
CA SER A 183 -29.78 -6.93 -23.20
C SER A 183 -30.07 -7.60 -24.54
N TYR A 184 -29.31 -8.63 -24.89
CA TYR A 184 -29.66 -9.56 -25.97
C TYR A 184 -30.99 -10.24 -25.64
N ALA A 185 -32.07 -9.75 -26.22
CA ALA A 185 -33.31 -10.49 -26.42
C ALA A 185 -33.98 -9.95 -27.71
N ASP A 186 -33.85 -10.75 -28.78
CA ASP A 186 -34.70 -10.87 -29.96
C ASP A 186 -35.39 -9.62 -30.56
N MET A 187 -34.91 -9.20 -31.72
CA MET A 187 -35.66 -9.33 -32.99
C MET A 187 -34.76 -8.92 -34.17
N GLU A 188 -34.53 -9.86 -35.09
CA GLU A 188 -34.04 -9.57 -36.45
C GLU A 188 -35.15 -8.84 -37.24
N MET A 189 -34.83 -7.69 -37.86
CA MET A 189 -35.11 -7.39 -39.27
C MET A 189 -34.65 -5.96 -39.65
N ASP A 190 -33.85 -5.91 -40.73
CA ASP A 190 -33.64 -4.83 -41.70
C ASP A 190 -33.43 -3.38 -41.22
N SER A 191 -32.23 -2.83 -41.44
CA SER A 191 -31.90 -2.12 -42.69
C SER A 191 -30.55 -1.39 -42.62
N ASP A 192 -29.89 -1.41 -43.77
CA ASP A 192 -28.65 -0.76 -44.16
C ASP A 192 -28.67 0.76 -43.93
N HIS A 193 -27.74 1.27 -43.10
CA HIS A 193 -26.95 2.51 -43.29
C HIS A 193 -26.41 3.06 -41.96
N GLY A 194 -25.08 3.19 -41.90
CA GLY A 194 -24.36 4.11 -41.01
C GLY A 194 -23.49 3.39 -39.98
N SER A 195 -22.18 3.50 -40.15
CA SER A 195 -21.17 3.20 -39.13
C SER A 195 -21.59 3.79 -37.77
N ILE A 196 -22.06 2.93 -36.85
CA ILE A 196 -22.19 3.27 -35.43
C ILE A 196 -20.94 2.71 -34.73
N ASN A 197 -19.75 3.13 -35.17
CA ASN A 197 -18.52 2.73 -34.46
C ASN A 197 -17.41 3.78 -34.39
N ASP A 198 -17.63 5.00 -34.88
CA ASP A 198 -16.57 6.01 -34.98
C ASP A 198 -16.84 7.21 -34.05
N ASN A 199 -16.70 7.00 -32.74
CA ASN A 199 -16.16 7.96 -31.75
C ASN A 199 -16.38 7.41 -30.34
N ILE A 200 -15.71 6.32 -29.97
CA ILE A 200 -15.21 6.28 -28.60
C ILE A 200 -14.09 7.31 -28.61
N ASP A 201 -14.21 8.42 -27.87
CA ASP A 201 -13.14 9.41 -27.77
C ASP A 201 -11.86 8.69 -27.34
N GLU A 202 -10.95 8.46 -28.30
CA GLU A 202 -9.71 7.71 -28.11
C GLU A 202 -8.87 8.36 -26.98
N ASP A 203 -8.98 9.68 -26.85
CA ASP A 203 -8.40 10.48 -25.78
C ASP A 203 -8.97 10.13 -24.38
N ASN A 204 -10.29 9.92 -24.27
CA ASN A 204 -10.93 9.51 -23.02
C ASN A 204 -10.49 8.10 -22.63
N LEU A 205 -10.36 7.21 -23.61
CA LEU A 205 -9.93 5.84 -23.40
C LEU A 205 -8.45 5.77 -22.98
N GLN A 206 -7.58 6.57 -23.59
CA GLN A 206 -6.18 6.72 -23.22
C GLN A 206 -6.02 7.30 -21.81
N THR A 207 -6.83 8.30 -21.46
CA THR A 207 -6.87 8.87 -20.11
C THR A 207 -7.29 7.82 -19.09
N ALA A 208 -8.30 7.02 -19.41
CA ALA A 208 -8.76 5.94 -18.54
C ALA A 208 -7.68 4.84 -18.36
N ALA A 209 -6.98 4.46 -19.43
CA ALA A 209 -5.85 3.53 -19.37
C ALA A 209 -4.74 4.06 -18.46
N TYR A 210 -4.43 5.35 -18.56
CA TYR A 210 -3.47 6.03 -17.69
C TYR A 210 -3.91 5.99 -16.21
N VAL A 211 -5.18 6.26 -15.91
CA VAL A 211 -5.72 6.16 -14.54
C VAL A 211 -5.57 4.74 -13.98
N VAL A 212 -5.91 3.72 -14.76
CA VAL A 212 -5.76 2.30 -14.36
C VAL A 212 -4.29 1.98 -14.05
N SER A 213 -3.37 2.41 -14.91
CA SER A 213 -1.93 2.23 -14.71
C SER A 213 -1.43 2.92 -13.43
N ARG A 214 -1.82 4.18 -13.22
CA ARG A 214 -1.50 4.96 -12.02
C ARG A 214 -2.08 4.34 -10.75
N MET A 215 -3.29 3.79 -10.81
CA MET A 215 -3.90 3.08 -9.68
C MET A 215 -3.11 1.83 -9.30
N LYS A 216 -2.69 1.02 -10.28
CA LYS A 216 -1.85 -0.16 -10.01
C LYS A 216 -0.51 0.23 -9.38
N SER A 217 0.12 1.29 -9.88
CA SER A 217 1.36 1.82 -9.34
C SER A 217 1.19 2.31 -7.90
N HIS A 218 0.12 3.07 -7.60
CA HIS A 218 -0.22 3.53 -6.26
C HIS A 218 -0.47 2.37 -5.28
N ILE A 219 -1.27 1.37 -5.68
CA ILE A 219 -1.53 0.19 -4.87
C ILE A 219 -0.23 -0.56 -4.55
N THR A 220 0.64 -0.73 -5.56
CA THR A 220 1.93 -1.41 -5.38
C THR A 220 2.81 -0.67 -4.37
N LEU A 221 2.88 0.66 -4.47
CA LEU A 221 3.63 1.50 -3.53
C LEU A 221 3.11 1.36 -2.08
N GLN A 222 1.79 1.40 -1.89
CA GLN A 222 1.19 1.29 -0.56
C GLN A 222 1.45 -0.09 0.05
N LEU A 223 1.32 -1.16 -0.75
CA LEU A 223 1.62 -2.53 -0.32
C LEU A 223 3.08 -2.71 0.07
N LEU A 224 4.02 -2.19 -0.73
CA LEU A 224 5.44 -2.21 -0.41
C LEU A 224 5.73 -1.44 0.89
N SER A 225 5.07 -0.30 1.10
CA SER A 225 5.25 0.50 2.31
C SER A 225 4.73 -0.19 3.57
N VAL A 226 3.57 -0.87 3.48
CA VAL A 226 3.04 -1.74 4.55
C VAL A 226 4.01 -2.88 4.85
N GLN A 227 4.56 -3.53 3.81
CA GLN A 227 5.53 -4.61 3.96
C GLN A 227 6.82 -4.15 4.66
N VAL A 228 7.38 -3.00 4.25
CA VAL A 228 8.54 -2.39 4.90
C VAL A 228 8.24 -2.11 6.37
N ALA A 229 7.13 -1.42 6.67
CA ALA A 229 6.75 -1.08 8.03
C ALA A 229 6.63 -2.34 8.92
N ALA A 230 6.01 -3.41 8.38
CA ALA A 230 5.85 -4.68 9.09
C ALA A 230 7.18 -5.37 9.35
N ASN A 231 8.11 -5.35 8.39
CA ASN A 231 9.43 -5.94 8.55
C ASN A 231 10.29 -5.14 9.52
N LEU A 232 10.28 -3.80 9.45
CA LEU A 232 10.97 -2.94 10.41
C LEU A 232 10.49 -3.20 11.84
N TYR A 233 9.16 -3.33 12.02
CA TYR A 233 8.58 -3.69 13.31
C TYR A 233 9.05 -5.06 13.81
N LYS A 234 9.01 -6.09 12.97
CA LYS A 234 9.40 -7.46 13.35
C LYS A 234 10.89 -7.59 13.68
N LEU A 235 11.76 -6.90 12.94
CA LEU A 235 13.20 -6.95 13.14
C LEU A 235 13.60 -6.40 14.52
N HIS A 236 12.90 -5.39 15.03
CA HIS A 236 13.33 -4.61 16.21
C HIS A 236 12.22 -4.38 17.25
N LEU A 237 11.26 -5.29 17.35
CA LEU A 237 10.04 -5.18 18.17
C LEU A 237 10.29 -4.75 19.64
N ARG A 238 11.40 -5.21 20.23
CA ARG A 238 11.76 -4.91 21.64
C ARG A 238 12.55 -3.61 21.82
N LEU A 239 13.02 -3.01 20.73
CA LEU A 239 13.88 -1.84 20.75
C LEU A 239 13.11 -0.55 20.46
N LEU A 240 11.91 -0.62 19.89
CA LEU A 240 11.13 0.56 19.53
C LEU A 240 10.42 1.15 20.76
N SER A 241 10.57 2.46 20.95
CA SER A 241 9.80 3.25 21.93
C SER A 241 8.32 3.35 21.54
N THR A 242 7.45 3.67 22.52
CA THR A 242 6.01 3.92 22.27
C THR A 242 5.79 4.93 21.15
N THR A 243 6.59 5.99 21.07
CA THR A 243 6.46 6.99 19.99
C THR A 243 6.70 6.40 18.61
N ASN A 244 7.66 5.49 18.47
CA ASN A 244 7.97 4.84 17.21
C ASN A 244 6.90 3.80 16.84
N VAL A 245 6.37 3.07 17.83
CA VAL A 245 5.22 2.18 17.65
C VAL A 245 3.98 2.96 17.21
N LYS A 246 3.75 4.16 17.75
CA LYS A 246 2.66 5.04 17.31
C LYS A 246 2.78 5.46 15.85
N ILE A 247 3.98 5.76 15.36
CA ILE A 247 4.19 6.10 13.94
C ILE A 247 3.84 4.90 13.05
N LEU A 248 4.25 3.69 13.44
CA LEU A 248 3.87 2.47 12.73
C LEU A 248 2.36 2.24 12.74
N LEU A 249 1.70 2.42 13.90
CA LEU A 249 0.25 2.37 14.03
C LEU A 249 -0.42 3.33 13.04
N ASP A 250 0.03 4.58 12.95
CA ASP A 250 -0.49 5.57 12.00
C ASP A 250 -0.28 5.14 10.54
N ILE A 251 0.87 4.55 10.21
CA ILE A 251 1.14 4.03 8.85
C ILE A 251 0.14 2.92 8.51
N PHE A 252 0.01 1.89 9.35
CA PHE A 252 -0.88 0.76 9.06
C PHE A 252 -2.35 1.17 8.97
N SER A 253 -2.82 1.96 9.95
CA SER A 253 -4.21 2.44 10.00
C SER A 253 -4.54 3.35 8.81
N SER A 254 -3.65 4.29 8.46
CA SER A 254 -3.86 5.19 7.32
C SER A 254 -3.93 4.42 6.00
N ILE A 255 -3.08 3.41 5.81
CA ILE A 255 -3.08 2.62 4.56
C ILE A 255 -4.30 1.70 4.49
N ALA A 256 -4.68 1.06 5.61
CA ALA A 256 -5.88 0.24 5.67
C ALA A 256 -7.16 1.07 5.43
N SER A 257 -7.26 2.27 6.01
CA SER A 257 -8.37 3.20 5.76
C SER A 257 -8.43 3.61 4.30
N HIS A 258 -7.30 4.02 3.71
CA HIS A 258 -7.22 4.40 2.30
C HIS A 258 -7.63 3.25 1.37
N ALA A 259 -7.19 2.02 1.67
CA ALA A 259 -7.58 0.84 0.90
C ALA A 259 -9.09 0.60 0.97
N HIS A 260 -9.70 0.80 2.14
CA HIS A 260 -11.14 0.67 2.34
C HIS A 260 -11.95 1.76 1.61
N GLU A 261 -11.53 3.01 1.74
CA GLU A 261 -12.16 4.16 1.07
C GLU A 261 -12.15 3.95 -0.44
N LEU A 262 -11.01 3.58 -1.01
CA LEU A 262 -10.88 3.31 -2.44
C LEU A 262 -11.81 2.18 -2.89
N ASN A 263 -11.94 1.12 -2.08
CA ASN A 263 -12.77 -0.04 -2.39
C ASN A 263 -14.26 0.16 -2.06
N SER A 264 -14.63 1.25 -1.38
CA SER A 264 -16.01 1.58 -1.07
C SER A 264 -16.67 2.47 -2.13
N GLU A 265 -15.88 3.07 -3.02
CA GLU A 265 -16.36 3.91 -4.12
C GLU A 265 -16.95 3.10 -5.28
N LEU A 266 -18.22 2.70 -5.12
CA LEU A 266 -18.94 1.83 -6.08
C LEU A 266 -19.01 2.40 -7.51
N VAL A 267 -19.06 3.72 -7.66
CA VAL A 267 -19.10 4.38 -8.98
C VAL A 267 -17.75 4.21 -9.67
N LEU A 268 -16.65 4.46 -8.95
CA LEU A 268 -15.30 4.30 -9.45
C LEU A 268 -15.02 2.85 -9.84
N GLN A 269 -15.40 1.88 -9.01
CA GLN A 269 -15.23 0.46 -9.30
C GLN A 269 -15.94 0.04 -10.58
N LYS A 270 -17.20 0.44 -10.77
CA LYS A 270 -17.95 0.12 -11.99
C LYS A 270 -17.33 0.75 -13.24
N LYS A 271 -16.84 1.99 -13.12
CA LYS A 271 -16.12 2.65 -14.23
C LYS A 271 -14.82 1.91 -14.56
N LEU A 272 -14.01 1.56 -13.55
CA LEU A 272 -12.75 0.85 -13.74
C LEU A 272 -12.95 -0.53 -14.37
N GLN A 273 -13.85 -1.34 -13.82
CA GLN A 273 -14.17 -2.66 -14.35
C GLN A 273 -14.55 -2.57 -15.82
N ARG A 274 -15.33 -1.54 -16.18
CA ARG A 274 -15.74 -1.33 -17.56
C ARG A 274 -14.60 -0.92 -18.47
N VAL A 275 -13.76 0.02 -18.05
CA VAL A 275 -12.59 0.45 -18.81
C VAL A 275 -11.64 -0.73 -19.03
N CYS A 276 -11.39 -1.51 -17.99
CA CYS A 276 -10.54 -2.70 -18.08
C CYS A 276 -11.12 -3.74 -19.06
N LEU A 277 -12.44 -3.95 -19.08
CA LEU A 277 -13.09 -4.82 -20.06
C LEU A 277 -12.97 -4.29 -21.49
N VAL A 278 -13.19 -3.00 -21.72
CA VAL A 278 -13.13 -2.38 -23.06
C VAL A 278 -11.70 -2.37 -23.61
N LEU A 279 -10.71 -2.14 -22.75
CA LEU A 279 -9.29 -2.05 -23.12
C LEU A 279 -8.52 -3.36 -22.97
N GLU A 280 -9.18 -4.45 -22.57
CA GLU A 280 -8.54 -5.74 -22.26
C GLU A 280 -7.38 -5.62 -21.24
N LEU A 281 -7.47 -4.65 -20.33
CA LEU A 281 -6.48 -4.45 -19.26
C LEU A 281 -6.84 -5.33 -18.05
N SER A 282 -5.81 -5.77 -17.32
CA SER A 282 -6.05 -6.37 -16.00
C SER A 282 -6.66 -5.35 -15.03
N ASP A 283 -7.54 -5.79 -14.14
CA ASP A 283 -8.10 -4.93 -13.11
C ASP A 283 -7.02 -4.50 -12.09
N PRO A 284 -7.09 -3.28 -11.54
CA PRO A 284 -6.32 -2.93 -10.35
C PRO A 284 -6.67 -3.89 -9.19
N PRO A 285 -5.69 -4.42 -8.44
CA PRO A 285 -5.92 -5.45 -7.43
C PRO A 285 -6.46 -4.84 -6.12
N MET A 286 -7.63 -4.19 -6.17
CA MET A 286 -8.21 -3.42 -5.06
C MET A 286 -8.60 -4.29 -3.86
N VAL A 287 -9.24 -5.44 -4.10
CA VAL A 287 -9.61 -6.37 -3.03
C VAL A 287 -8.38 -6.96 -2.35
N HIS A 288 -7.34 -7.29 -3.13
CA HIS A 288 -6.06 -7.74 -2.57
C HIS A 288 -5.39 -6.64 -1.74
N PHE A 289 -5.38 -5.40 -2.23
CA PHE A 289 -4.84 -4.25 -1.50
C PHE A 289 -5.50 -4.08 -0.13
N GLU A 290 -6.83 -4.08 -0.09
CA GLU A 290 -7.59 -3.97 1.15
C GLU A 290 -7.32 -5.15 2.09
N ASN A 291 -7.33 -6.38 1.56
CA ASN A 291 -7.12 -7.57 2.37
C ASN A 291 -5.71 -7.64 2.99
N GLU A 292 -4.66 -7.41 2.19
CA GLU A 292 -3.27 -7.45 2.68
C GLU A 292 -2.97 -6.31 3.68
N SER A 293 -3.56 -5.12 3.46
CA SER A 293 -3.40 -3.99 4.37
C SER A 293 -4.01 -4.28 5.73
N TYR A 294 -5.26 -4.77 5.77
CA TYR A 294 -5.92 -5.16 7.02
C TYR A 294 -5.29 -6.40 7.66
N GLN A 295 -4.84 -7.39 6.87
CA GLN A 295 -4.17 -8.58 7.41
C GLN A 295 -2.86 -8.21 8.11
N THR A 296 -2.08 -7.31 7.50
CA THR A 296 -0.83 -6.82 8.10
C THR A 296 -1.12 -5.95 9.32
N TYR A 297 -2.13 -5.09 9.25
CA TYR A 297 -2.55 -4.26 10.37
C TYR A 297 -3.00 -5.09 11.58
N LEU A 298 -3.85 -6.10 11.36
CA LEU A 298 -4.26 -7.05 12.42
C LEU A 298 -3.07 -7.77 13.04
N ASN A 299 -2.12 -8.25 12.21
CA ASN A 299 -0.93 -8.92 12.72
C ASN A 299 -0.09 -7.96 13.58
N PHE A 300 0.12 -6.72 13.14
CA PHE A 300 0.82 -5.69 13.91
C PHE A 300 0.14 -5.41 15.25
N LEU A 301 -1.18 -5.22 15.27
CA LEU A 301 -1.92 -4.94 16.50
C LEU A 301 -1.81 -6.10 17.49
N ARG A 302 -2.03 -7.35 17.03
CA ARG A 302 -1.89 -8.55 17.85
C ARG A 302 -0.47 -8.70 18.42
N ASP A 303 0.54 -8.50 17.59
CA ASP A 303 1.94 -8.62 17.98
C ASP A 303 2.35 -7.47 18.92
N SER A 304 1.73 -6.29 18.81
CA SER A 304 1.92 -5.15 19.72
C SER A 304 1.29 -5.38 21.10
N LEU A 305 0.08 -5.93 21.14
CA LEU A 305 -0.62 -6.33 22.37
C LEU A 305 0.18 -7.35 23.19
N THR A 306 0.80 -8.32 22.52
CA THR A 306 1.59 -9.37 23.18
C THR A 306 3.03 -8.94 23.48
N GLY A 307 3.60 -8.06 22.64
CA GLY A 307 5.01 -7.69 22.70
C GLY A 307 5.37 -6.62 23.73
N ASN A 308 4.51 -5.61 23.93
CA ASN A 308 4.79 -4.46 24.80
C ASN A 308 3.53 -4.00 25.56
N PRO A 309 3.19 -4.61 26.72
CA PRO A 309 1.95 -4.32 27.44
C PRO A 309 1.77 -2.86 27.85
N SER A 310 2.84 -2.19 28.29
CA SER A 310 2.78 -0.77 28.71
C SER A 310 2.48 0.17 27.54
N ALA A 311 3.15 -0.02 26.39
CA ALA A 311 2.89 0.76 25.18
C ALA A 311 1.51 0.45 24.59
N SER A 312 1.04 -0.80 24.72
CA SER A 312 -0.28 -1.25 24.26
C SER A 312 -1.41 -0.51 24.97
N GLU A 313 -1.29 -0.32 26.29
CA GLU A 313 -2.25 0.45 27.08
C GLU A 313 -2.22 1.94 26.72
N GLU A 314 -1.02 2.54 26.63
CA GLU A 314 -0.86 3.96 26.28
C GLU A 314 -1.46 4.31 24.90
N LEU A 315 -1.32 3.41 23.93
CA LEU A 315 -1.80 3.60 22.56
C LEU A 315 -3.23 3.07 22.31
N ASN A 316 -3.88 2.51 23.34
CA ASN A 316 -5.20 1.86 23.21
C ASN A 316 -5.24 0.82 22.08
N ILE A 317 -4.20 -0.01 21.94
CA ILE A 317 -4.09 -1.00 20.86
C ILE A 317 -5.26 -1.99 20.87
N GLU A 318 -5.80 -2.31 22.06
CA GLU A 318 -7.00 -3.14 22.22
C GLU A 318 -8.21 -2.59 21.43
N SER A 319 -8.48 -1.28 21.53
CA SER A 319 -9.61 -0.66 20.80
C SER A 319 -9.40 -0.74 19.30
N HIS A 320 -8.19 -0.39 18.84
CA HIS A 320 -7.83 -0.44 17.42
C HIS A 320 -7.94 -1.87 16.85
N LEU A 321 -7.59 -2.90 17.64
CA LEU A 321 -7.73 -4.30 17.24
C LEU A 321 -9.19 -4.67 17.03
N VAL A 322 -10.05 -4.32 17.98
CA VAL A 322 -11.48 -4.62 17.90
C VAL A 322 -12.12 -3.86 16.74
N GLU A 323 -11.83 -2.57 16.58
CA GLU A 323 -12.31 -1.75 15.46
C GLU A 323 -11.88 -2.34 14.10
N ALA A 324 -10.63 -2.77 13.97
CA ALA A 324 -10.14 -3.43 12.76
C ALA A 324 -10.88 -4.75 12.50
N CYS A 325 -11.14 -5.55 13.53
CA CYS A 325 -11.95 -6.76 13.40
C CYS A 325 -13.39 -6.44 12.98
N GLU A 326 -14.04 -5.45 13.59
CA GLU A 326 -15.39 -5.01 13.22
C GLU A 326 -15.46 -4.59 11.74
N MET A 327 -14.50 -3.79 11.28
CA MET A 327 -14.42 -3.38 9.88
C MET A 327 -14.28 -4.58 8.93
N ILE A 328 -13.41 -5.53 9.24
CA ILE A 328 -13.21 -6.75 8.43
C ILE A 328 -14.49 -7.59 8.37
N LEU A 329 -15.20 -7.75 9.49
CA LEU A 329 -16.48 -8.46 9.53
C LEU A 329 -17.53 -7.75 8.68
N GLN A 330 -17.61 -6.42 8.76
CA GLN A 330 -18.53 -5.61 7.96
C GLN A 330 -18.21 -5.72 6.45
N MET A 331 -16.93 -5.64 6.08
CA MET A 331 -16.48 -5.78 4.69
C MET A 331 -16.94 -7.11 4.09
N TYR A 332 -16.78 -8.21 4.82
CA TYR A 332 -17.24 -9.52 4.36
C TYR A 332 -18.76 -9.63 4.27
N LEU A 333 -19.48 -9.12 5.28
CA LEU A 333 -20.94 -9.13 5.29
C LEU A 333 -21.52 -8.35 4.09
N ASN A 334 -20.91 -7.23 3.72
CA ASN A 334 -21.30 -6.44 2.54
C ASN A 334 -21.24 -7.26 1.25
N CYS A 335 -20.27 -8.17 1.11
CA CYS A 335 -20.17 -9.07 -0.04
C CYS A 335 -21.28 -10.15 -0.06
N THR A 336 -21.80 -10.54 1.11
CA THR A 336 -22.84 -11.58 1.21
C THR A 336 -24.25 -11.11 0.82
N GLY A 337 -24.42 -9.83 0.50
CA GLY A 337 -25.70 -9.28 0.04
C GLY A 337 -26.67 -8.91 1.15
N GLN A 338 -26.29 -9.05 2.42
CA GLN A 338 -27.05 -8.54 3.57
C GLN A 338 -26.80 -7.02 3.74
N GLN A 339 -27.22 -6.21 2.77
CA GLN A 339 -27.46 -4.81 3.09
C GLN A 339 -28.60 -4.76 4.10
N LYS A 340 -28.42 -3.99 5.19
CA LYS A 340 -29.49 -3.65 6.14
C LYS A 340 -30.66 -3.05 5.36
N VAL A 341 -31.58 -3.88 4.88
CA VAL A 341 -32.89 -3.44 4.43
C VAL A 341 -33.54 -2.89 5.68
N LYS A 342 -33.48 -1.56 5.85
CA LYS A 342 -34.37 -0.85 6.76
C LYS A 342 -35.76 -1.40 6.47
N ALA A 343 -36.34 -2.06 7.47
CA ALA A 343 -37.54 -2.86 7.34
C ALA A 343 -38.67 -2.05 6.66
N VAL A 344 -38.80 -2.20 5.34
CA VAL A 344 -40.05 -1.90 4.66
C VAL A 344 -40.97 -3.03 5.09
N LYS A 345 -41.93 -2.65 5.93
CA LYS A 345 -42.94 -3.56 6.46
C LYS A 345 -43.61 -4.29 5.29
N GLN A 346 -43.68 -5.62 5.44
CA GLN A 346 -44.46 -6.57 4.65
C GLN A 346 -43.95 -6.86 3.23
N GLN A 347 -43.03 -7.81 3.12
CA GLN A 347 -43.01 -8.70 1.97
C GLN A 347 -42.70 -10.13 2.40
N ARG A 348 -43.50 -11.06 1.87
CA ARG A 348 -43.51 -12.49 2.18
C ARG A 348 -42.08 -13.05 2.12
N VAL A 349 -41.70 -13.83 3.14
CA VAL A 349 -40.43 -14.54 3.19
C VAL A 349 -40.43 -15.63 2.12
N VAL A 350 -39.99 -15.27 0.93
CA VAL A 350 -39.69 -16.20 -0.15
C VAL A 350 -38.26 -16.70 0.12
N ARG A 351 -38.12 -17.91 0.68
CA ARG A 351 -36.82 -18.58 0.94
C ARG A 351 -36.24 -19.14 -0.37
N TRP A 352 -35.82 -18.26 -1.27
CA TRP A 352 -35.03 -18.66 -2.43
C TRP A 352 -33.62 -18.15 -2.21
N ILE A 353 -32.67 -19.08 -2.13
CA ILE A 353 -31.24 -18.76 -2.13
C ILE A 353 -30.92 -18.26 -3.53
N LEU A 354 -30.91 -16.94 -3.70
CA LEU A 354 -30.53 -16.36 -4.99
C LEU A 354 -29.02 -16.62 -5.18
N PRO A 355 -28.59 -17.29 -6.25
CA PRO A 355 -27.17 -17.52 -6.46
C PRO A 355 -26.45 -16.18 -6.63
N LEU A 356 -25.40 -15.96 -5.84
CA LEU A 356 -24.51 -14.82 -6.03
C LEU A 356 -23.89 -14.84 -7.43
N GLY A 357 -23.75 -13.65 -8.03
CA GLY A 357 -22.96 -13.48 -9.25
C GLY A 357 -21.50 -13.89 -9.04
N SER A 358 -20.83 -14.33 -10.12
CA SER A 358 -19.44 -14.83 -10.08
C SER A 358 -18.48 -13.87 -9.39
N ALA A 359 -18.52 -12.58 -9.73
CA ALA A 359 -17.67 -11.55 -9.14
C ALA A 359 -17.79 -11.47 -7.61
N ARG A 360 -19.01 -11.54 -7.06
CA ARG A 360 -19.22 -11.54 -5.59
C ARG A 360 -18.74 -12.82 -4.93
N LYS A 361 -18.84 -13.97 -5.62
CA LYS A 361 -18.30 -15.25 -5.10
C LYS A 361 -16.78 -15.22 -5.02
N GLU A 362 -16.13 -14.67 -6.05
CA GLU A 362 -14.67 -14.50 -6.08
C GLU A 362 -14.21 -13.54 -4.98
N GLU A 363 -14.90 -12.41 -4.79
CA GLU A 363 -14.60 -11.47 -3.71
C GLU A 363 -14.77 -12.11 -2.32
N LEU A 364 -15.86 -12.86 -2.08
CA LEU A 364 -16.05 -13.60 -0.83
C LEU A 364 -14.96 -14.63 -0.57
N ALA A 365 -14.52 -15.35 -1.61
CA ALA A 365 -13.43 -16.29 -1.50
C ALA A 365 -12.13 -15.57 -1.13
N ALA A 366 -11.81 -14.45 -1.79
CA ALA A 366 -10.62 -13.65 -1.51
C ALA A 366 -10.60 -13.09 -0.08
N ARG A 367 -11.77 -12.71 0.48
CA ARG A 367 -11.89 -12.15 1.84
C ARG A 367 -12.00 -13.18 2.97
N THR A 368 -12.19 -14.46 2.63
CA THR A 368 -12.45 -15.51 3.63
C THR A 368 -11.30 -15.66 4.63
N SER A 369 -10.04 -15.66 4.17
CA SER A 369 -8.87 -15.79 5.04
C SER A 369 -8.77 -14.65 6.06
N LEU A 370 -9.05 -13.43 5.63
CA LEU A 370 -8.99 -12.23 6.47
C LEU A 370 -10.06 -12.26 7.58
N VAL A 371 -11.31 -12.60 7.26
CA VAL A 371 -12.37 -12.75 8.29
C VAL A 371 -12.03 -13.85 9.27
N VAL A 372 -11.52 -14.97 8.78
CA VAL A 372 -11.11 -16.07 9.63
C VAL A 372 -10.00 -15.62 10.59
N SER A 373 -9.01 -14.86 10.12
CA SER A 373 -8.00 -14.23 10.98
C SER A 373 -8.63 -13.32 12.04
N ALA A 374 -9.58 -12.47 11.66
CA ALA A 374 -10.26 -11.56 12.58
C ALA A 374 -11.06 -12.32 13.66
N LEU A 375 -11.82 -13.35 13.27
CA LEU A 375 -12.57 -14.19 14.21
C LEU A 375 -11.64 -14.94 15.17
N ARG A 376 -10.51 -15.45 14.69
CA ARG A 376 -9.50 -16.11 15.53
C ARG A 376 -8.91 -15.12 16.54
N VAL A 377 -8.58 -13.90 16.10
CA VAL A 377 -8.10 -12.82 16.99
C VAL A 377 -9.13 -12.50 18.07
N LEU A 378 -10.39 -12.28 17.70
CA LEU A 378 -11.47 -12.01 18.65
C LEU A 378 -11.68 -13.18 19.64
N SER A 379 -11.59 -14.42 19.17
CA SER A 379 -11.72 -15.61 20.03
C SER A 379 -10.56 -15.80 21.00
N GLY A 380 -9.41 -15.20 20.71
CA GLY A 380 -8.22 -15.23 21.56
C GLY A 380 -8.15 -14.11 22.60
N LEU A 381 -9.12 -13.18 22.61
CA LEU A 381 -9.18 -12.12 23.62
C LEU A 381 -9.50 -12.68 25.01
N GLU A 382 -8.99 -12.01 26.04
CA GLU A 382 -9.37 -12.30 27.42
C GLU A 382 -10.87 -12.08 27.62
N ARG A 383 -11.49 -12.86 28.52
CA ARG A 383 -12.95 -12.89 28.70
C ARG A 383 -13.54 -11.51 29.03
N GLU A 384 -12.89 -10.77 29.92
CA GLU A 384 -13.38 -9.46 30.35
C GLU A 384 -13.29 -8.43 29.21
N THR A 385 -12.19 -8.45 28.45
CA THR A 385 -12.04 -7.65 27.22
C THR A 385 -13.11 -8.02 26.19
N PHE A 386 -13.31 -9.31 25.91
CA PHE A 386 -14.33 -9.74 24.96
C PHE A 386 -15.74 -9.29 25.39
N LYS A 387 -16.05 -9.37 26.70
CA LYS A 387 -17.32 -8.91 27.27
C LYS A 387 -17.52 -7.40 27.11
N LYS A 388 -16.46 -6.59 27.27
CA LYS A 388 -16.48 -5.13 27.07
C LYS A 388 -16.92 -4.73 25.66
N TYR A 389 -16.51 -5.48 24.63
CA TYR A 389 -16.82 -5.19 23.22
C TYR A 389 -17.97 -6.03 22.64
N LEU A 390 -18.57 -6.90 23.44
CA LEU A 390 -19.59 -7.85 22.98
C LEU A 390 -20.79 -7.15 22.34
N SER A 391 -21.20 -5.98 22.84
CA SER A 391 -22.34 -5.23 22.29
C SER A 391 -22.15 -4.83 20.82
N ASN A 392 -20.90 -4.59 20.41
CA ASN A 392 -20.58 -4.14 19.06
C ASN A 392 -20.35 -5.32 18.12
N ILE A 393 -19.65 -6.35 18.62
CA ILE A 393 -19.26 -7.52 17.84
C ILE A 393 -20.45 -8.48 17.65
N PHE A 394 -21.28 -8.67 18.67
CA PHE A 394 -22.34 -9.69 18.66
C PHE A 394 -23.34 -9.55 17.49
N PRO A 395 -23.84 -8.34 17.14
CA PRO A 395 -24.68 -8.17 15.95
C PRO A 395 -24.01 -8.68 14.66
N LEU A 396 -22.71 -8.41 14.47
CA LEU A 396 -21.96 -8.84 13.29
C LEU A 396 -21.81 -10.37 13.25
N LEU A 397 -21.58 -11.01 14.41
CA LEU A 397 -21.52 -12.47 14.51
C LEU A 397 -22.86 -13.12 14.15
N ILE A 398 -23.97 -12.53 14.60
CA ILE A 398 -25.31 -13.01 14.26
C ILE A 398 -25.59 -12.83 12.77
N ASP A 399 -25.23 -11.70 12.18
CA ASP A 399 -25.37 -11.47 10.74
C ASP A 399 -24.52 -12.46 9.93
N LEU A 400 -23.34 -12.85 10.42
CA LEU A 400 -22.52 -13.91 9.83
C LEU A 400 -23.20 -15.28 9.90
N VAL A 401 -23.78 -15.66 11.05
CA VAL A 401 -24.55 -16.91 11.19
C VAL A 401 -25.74 -16.93 10.23
N ARG A 402 -26.40 -15.79 10.06
CA ARG A 402 -27.56 -15.62 9.16
C ARG A 402 -27.19 -15.56 7.69
N SER A 403 -25.91 -15.39 7.37
CA SER A 403 -25.45 -15.28 6.00
C SER A 403 -25.45 -16.64 5.30
N GLU A 404 -26.31 -16.78 4.29
CA GLU A 404 -26.44 -18.00 3.50
C GLU A 404 -25.22 -18.27 2.62
N HIS A 405 -24.40 -17.25 2.36
CA HIS A 405 -23.23 -17.32 1.47
C HIS A 405 -21.90 -17.32 2.21
N SER A 406 -21.92 -17.43 3.55
CA SER A 406 -20.70 -17.55 4.34
C SER A 406 -19.94 -18.83 3.98
N SER A 407 -18.61 -18.74 3.91
CA SER A 407 -17.77 -19.90 3.65
C SER A 407 -17.82 -20.90 4.81
N ARG A 408 -17.56 -22.18 4.51
CA ARG A 408 -17.53 -23.26 5.51
C ARG A 408 -16.48 -23.02 6.58
N GLU A 409 -15.34 -22.45 6.22
CA GLU A 409 -14.27 -22.13 7.17
C GLU A 409 -14.72 -21.07 8.18
N VAL A 410 -15.38 -20.00 7.71
CA VAL A 410 -15.95 -18.97 8.57
C VAL A 410 -16.97 -19.58 9.53
N GLN A 411 -17.87 -20.42 9.04
CA GLN A 411 -18.88 -21.09 9.89
C GLN A 411 -18.26 -21.98 10.97
N LEU A 412 -17.17 -22.70 10.67
CA LEU A 412 -16.48 -23.57 11.61
C LEU A 412 -15.80 -22.77 12.73
N VAL A 413 -15.10 -21.70 12.38
CA VAL A 413 -14.46 -20.81 13.36
C VAL A 413 -15.51 -20.10 14.21
N LEU A 414 -16.60 -19.65 13.59
CA LEU A 414 -17.71 -19.01 14.27
C LEU A 414 -18.37 -19.96 15.28
N GLY A 415 -18.65 -21.21 14.88
CA GLY A 415 -19.18 -22.24 15.79
C GLY A 415 -18.27 -22.50 16.99
N THR A 416 -16.96 -22.55 16.76
CA THR A 416 -15.95 -22.70 17.83
C THR A 416 -15.99 -21.49 18.78
N MET A 417 -16.04 -20.28 18.23
CA MET A 417 -16.11 -19.03 19.00
C MET A 417 -17.38 -18.93 19.86
N PHE A 418 -18.55 -19.32 19.33
CA PHE A 418 -19.80 -19.34 20.10
C PHE A 418 -19.70 -20.31 21.29
N GLN A 419 -19.05 -21.47 21.12
CA GLN A 419 -18.86 -22.44 22.19
C GLN A 419 -17.84 -21.99 23.24
N SER A 420 -16.71 -21.40 22.81
CA SER A 420 -15.59 -21.05 23.70
C SER A 420 -15.75 -19.70 24.39
N CYS A 421 -16.32 -18.70 23.70
CA CYS A 421 -16.36 -17.32 24.18
C CYS A 421 -17.76 -16.93 24.68
N ILE A 422 -18.81 -17.24 23.91
CA ILE A 422 -20.18 -16.76 24.20
C ILE A 422 -20.92 -17.70 25.16
N GLY A 423 -20.83 -19.01 24.97
CA GLY A 423 -21.45 -20.02 25.84
C GLY A 423 -21.15 -19.80 27.33
N PRO A 424 -19.88 -19.63 27.73
CA PRO A 424 -19.53 -19.38 29.14
C PRO A 424 -20.05 -18.06 29.70
N ILE A 425 -20.29 -17.04 28.86
CA ILE A 425 -20.84 -15.74 29.29
C ILE A 425 -22.34 -15.84 29.55
N LEU A 426 -23.06 -16.68 28.78
CA LEU A 426 -24.51 -16.88 28.92
C LEU A 426 -24.89 -17.84 30.05
N LEU A 427 -23.95 -18.66 30.52
CA LEU A 427 -24.13 -19.65 31.59
C LEU A 427 -23.76 -19.12 32.98
N GLN A 428 -23.39 -17.84 33.08
CA GLN A 428 -23.19 -17.09 34.33
C GLN A 428 -24.39 -16.17 34.56
#